data_AF-A0A379UMI7-F1
#
_entry.id   AF-A0A379UMI7-F1
#
_cell.length_a   1.000
_cell.length_b   1.000
_cell.length_c   1.000
_cell.angle_alpha   90.00
_cell.angle_beta   90.00
_cell.angle_gamma   90.00
#
_symmetry.space_group_name_H-M   'P 1'
#
loop_
_entity.id
_entity.type
_entity.pdbx_description
1 polymer ?
#
loop_
_entity_poly.entity_id
_entity_poly.type
_entity_poly.pdbx_seq_one_letter_code
_entity_poly.pdbx_strand_id
1 'polypeptide(L)'
;MGVLNQWLTEEESLWLQSRIYARAYYFYDGWTQYFAAYSLGRLYWQAKGDTIQAYFAHLKYDASGARMFNELASTTESYYAQLPWRPLNEQPTCPETLKGVSDL
;
A
#
# COMPACT_ATOMS: atom_id res chain seq x y z
N MET A 1 8.85 7.43 2.88
CA MET A 1 10.15 7.06 3.52
C MET A 1 11.28 6.95 2.51
N GLY A 2 11.16 6.19 1.41
CA GLY A 2 12.25 6.05 0.41
C GLY A 2 12.76 7.37 -0.17
N VAL A 3 11.85 8.23 -0.66
CA VAL A 3 12.23 9.57 -1.18
C VAL A 3 12.83 10.47 -0.09
N LEU A 4 12.18 10.53 1.09
CA LEU A 4 12.65 11.35 2.22
C LEU A 4 14.05 10.92 2.73
N ASN A 5 14.35 9.63 2.65
CA ASN A 5 15.66 9.08 2.99
C ASN A 5 16.65 9.12 1.83
N GLN A 6 16.29 9.71 0.68
CA GLN A 6 17.10 9.79 -0.54
C GLN A 6 17.51 8.41 -1.10
N TRP A 7 16.73 7.37 -0.82
CA TRP A 7 16.93 6.02 -1.38
C TRP A 7 16.31 5.86 -2.75
N LEU A 8 15.32 6.70 -3.08
CA LEU A 8 14.62 6.72 -4.36
C LEU A 8 14.43 8.18 -4.76
N THR A 9 14.48 8.44 -6.06
CA THR A 9 13.98 9.70 -6.61
C THR A 9 12.45 9.73 -6.57
N GLU A 10 11.85 10.91 -6.74
CA GLU A 10 10.39 11.04 -6.85
C GLU A 10 9.85 10.26 -8.06
N GLU A 11 10.56 10.29 -9.18
CA GLU A 11 10.18 9.59 -10.41
C GLU A 11 10.21 8.06 -10.21
N GLU A 12 11.26 7.54 -9.59
CA GLU A 12 11.38 6.12 -9.24
C GLU A 12 10.28 5.68 -8.28
N SER A 13 10.01 6.49 -7.25
CA SER A 13 8.96 6.21 -6.28
C SER A 13 7.58 6.22 -6.95
N LEU A 14 7.30 7.19 -7.82
CA LEU A 14 6.04 7.29 -8.55
C LEU A 14 5.84 6.09 -9.47
N TRP A 15 6.88 5.71 -10.23
CA TRP A 15 6.82 4.54 -11.10
C TRP A 15 6.57 3.25 -10.31
N LEU A 16 7.32 3.00 -9.24
CA LEU A 16 7.13 1.81 -8.39
C LEU A 16 5.73 1.77 -7.77
N GLN A 17 5.24 2.90 -7.25
CA GLN A 17 3.91 2.98 -6.67
C GLN A 17 2.81 2.74 -7.71
N SER A 18 2.99 3.19 -8.95
CA SER A 18 2.03 2.92 -10.03
C SER A 18 1.88 1.42 -10.35
N ARG A 19 2.97 0.65 -10.27
CA ARG A 19 2.97 -0.81 -10.48
C ARG A 19 2.28 -1.55 -9.34
N ILE A 20 2.54 -1.14 -8.10
CA ILE A 20 1.85 -1.66 -6.92
C ILE A 20 0.35 -1.34 -7.04
N TYR A 21 0.01 -0.11 -7.42
CA TYR A 21 -1.36 0.32 -7.62
C TYR A 21 -2.08 -0.49 -8.71
N ALA A 22 -1.44 -0.73 -9.86
CA ALA A 22 -2.03 -1.52 -10.94
C ALA A 22 -2.38 -2.95 -10.47
N ARG A 23 -1.51 -3.57 -9.68
CA ARG A 23 -1.79 -4.88 -9.06
C ARG A 23 -2.91 -4.78 -8.02
N ALA A 24 -2.87 -3.78 -7.15
CA ALA A 24 -3.90 -3.57 -6.14
C ALA A 24 -5.28 -3.38 -6.78
N TYR A 25 -5.38 -2.56 -7.83
CA TYR A 25 -6.60 -2.32 -8.58
C TYR A 25 -7.16 -3.60 -9.24
N TYR A 26 -6.29 -4.51 -9.68
CA TYR A 26 -6.72 -5.79 -10.26
C TYR A 26 -7.32 -6.75 -9.23
N PHE A 27 -6.77 -6.80 -8.01
CA PHE A 27 -7.16 -7.79 -6.99
C PHE A 27 -8.17 -7.30 -5.95
N TYR A 28 -8.40 -6.00 -5.84
CA TYR A 28 -9.24 -5.41 -4.81
C TYR A 28 -10.25 -4.42 -5.41
N ASP A 29 -11.41 -4.29 -4.75
CA ASP A 29 -12.53 -3.45 -5.19
C ASP A 29 -12.55 -2.07 -4.51
N GLY A 30 -11.61 -1.78 -3.61
CA GLY A 30 -11.58 -0.50 -2.91
C GLY A 30 -10.42 -0.33 -1.92
N TRP A 31 -10.25 0.91 -1.47
CA TRP A 31 -9.19 1.30 -0.53
C TRP A 31 -9.24 0.51 0.79
N THR A 32 -10.43 0.26 1.33
CA THR A 32 -10.60 -0.50 2.57
C THR A 32 -10.11 -1.94 2.43
N GLN A 33 -10.48 -2.62 1.34
CA GLN A 33 -10.06 -3.99 1.08
C GLN A 33 -8.56 -4.07 0.83
N TYR A 34 -8.02 -3.16 0.02
CA TYR A 34 -6.58 -3.06 -0.23
C TYR A 34 -5.80 -2.81 1.08
N PHE A 35 -6.24 -1.85 1.90
CA PHE A 35 -5.53 -1.50 3.13
C PHE A 35 -5.57 -2.63 4.16
N ALA A 36 -6.71 -3.32 4.28
CA ALA A 36 -6.84 -4.49 5.15
C ALA A 36 -5.89 -5.61 4.70
N ALA A 37 -5.86 -5.93 3.40
CA ALA A 37 -5.00 -6.97 2.85
C ALA A 37 -3.51 -6.62 2.95
N TYR A 38 -3.13 -5.37 2.65
CA TYR A 38 -1.76 -4.87 2.83
C TYR A 38 -1.33 -5.00 4.30
N SER A 39 -2.19 -4.58 5.23
CA SER A 39 -1.89 -4.63 6.66
C SER A 39 -1.74 -6.07 7.15
N LEU A 40 -2.60 -6.98 6.69
CA LEU A 40 -2.50 -8.41 6.97
C LEU A 40 -1.17 -8.99 6.43
N GLY A 41 -0.83 -8.70 5.17
CA GLY A 41 0.42 -9.16 4.55
C GLY A 41 1.67 -8.62 5.25
N ARG A 42 1.64 -7.35 5.69
CA ARG A 42 2.72 -6.76 6.48
C ARG A 42 2.90 -7.49 7.81
N LEU A 43 1.80 -7.74 8.53
CA LEU A 43 1.84 -8.45 9.81
C LEU A 43 2.37 -9.88 9.63
N TYR A 44 1.95 -10.57 8.56
CA TYR A 44 2.47 -11.88 8.20
C TYR A 44 3.99 -11.87 8.03
N TRP A 45 4.52 -10.89 7.28
CA TRP A 45 5.95 -10.80 6.99
C TRP A 45 6.79 -10.39 8.21
N GLN A 46 6.19 -9.66 9.16
CA GLN A 46 6.84 -9.25 10.40
C GLN A 46 6.80 -10.32 11.49
N ALA A 47 5.86 -11.27 11.41
CA ALA A 47 5.79 -12.37 12.35
C ALA A 47 7.08 -13.21 12.30
N LYS A 48 7.67 -13.47 13.47
CA LYS A 48 8.83 -14.36 13.61
C LYS A 48 8.39 -15.67 14.26
N GLY A 49 8.70 -16.81 13.63
CA GLY A 49 8.37 -18.14 14.13
C GLY A 49 6.92 -18.60 13.84
N ASP A 50 6.51 -19.73 14.42
CA ASP A 50 5.26 -20.43 14.11
C ASP A 50 3.99 -19.81 14.73
N THR A 51 4.09 -18.67 15.41
CA THR A 51 2.96 -18.03 16.12
C THR A 51 2.23 -16.97 15.28
N ILE A 52 2.14 -17.21 13.98
CA ILE A 52 1.40 -16.37 13.01
C ILE A 52 -0.05 -16.13 13.49
N GLN A 53 -0.70 -17.15 14.05
CA GLN A 53 -2.07 -17.06 14.59
C GLN A 53 -2.18 -16.13 15.80
N ALA A 54 -1.19 -16.10 16.70
CA ALA A 54 -1.18 -15.18 17.84
C ALA A 54 -0.91 -13.74 17.40
N TYR A 55 -0.10 -13.56 16.36
CA TYR A 55 0.18 -12.25 15.77
C TYR A 55 -1.04 -11.66 15.06
N PHE A 56 -1.79 -12.49 14.31
CA PHE A 56 -3.05 -12.09 13.69
C PHE A 56 -4.18 -11.87 14.70
N ALA A 57 -4.27 -12.68 15.76
CA ALA A 57 -5.23 -12.47 16.86
C ALA A 57 -5.00 -11.13 17.58
N HIS A 58 -3.77 -10.64 17.56
CA HIS A 58 -3.39 -9.32 18.03
C HIS A 58 -3.16 -8.35 16.88
N LEU A 59 -4.06 -8.32 15.87
CA LEU A 59 -4.13 -7.30 14.81
C LEU A 59 -4.08 -5.88 15.41
N LYS A 60 -2.88 -5.46 15.79
CA LYS A 60 -2.54 -4.20 16.42
C LYS A 60 -1.87 -3.46 15.31
N TYR A 61 -2.67 -2.73 14.56
CA TYR A 61 -2.13 -1.67 13.74
C TYR A 61 -1.23 -0.80 14.63
N ASP A 62 -0.10 -0.37 14.10
CA ASP A 62 0.61 0.75 14.72
C ASP A 62 -0.32 1.99 14.75
N ALA A 63 0.05 3.02 15.52
CA ALA A 63 -0.81 4.19 15.71
C ALA A 63 -1.19 4.87 14.37
N SER A 64 -0.31 4.80 13.37
CA SER A 64 -0.59 5.28 12.02
C SER A 64 -1.60 4.42 11.26
N GLY A 65 -1.45 3.09 11.30
CA GLY A 65 -2.33 2.16 10.63
C GLY A 65 -3.74 2.17 11.23
N ALA A 66 -3.84 2.30 12.56
CA ALA A 66 -5.12 2.43 13.24
C ALA A 66 -5.84 3.70 12.84
N ARG A 67 -5.11 4.83 12.75
CA ARG A 67 -5.66 6.11 12.30
C ARG A 67 -6.17 6.03 10.87
N MET A 68 -5.37 5.47 9.96
CA MET A 68 -5.74 5.33 8.56
C MET A 68 -6.93 4.39 8.35
N PHE A 69 -6.98 3.26 9.08
CA PHE A 69 -8.15 2.38 9.06
C PHE A 69 -9.39 3.10 9.58
N ASN A 70 -9.27 3.84 10.69
CA ASN A 70 -10.38 4.61 11.24
C ASN A 70 -10.82 5.72 10.28
N GLU A 71 -9.91 6.39 9.56
CA GLU A 71 -10.28 7.38 8.55
C GLU A 71 -11.02 6.72 7.37
N LEU A 72 -10.57 5.55 6.90
CA LEU A 72 -11.25 4.80 5.84
C LEU A 72 -12.61 4.23 6.27
N ALA A 73 -12.74 3.81 7.53
CA ALA A 73 -13.95 3.20 8.07
C ALA A 73 -14.94 4.22 8.68
N SER A 74 -14.45 5.41 9.05
CA SER A 74 -15.29 6.53 9.49
C SER A 74 -15.96 7.17 8.28
N THR A 75 -17.07 7.86 8.56
CA THR A 75 -17.92 8.67 7.66
C THR A 75 -17.39 8.87 6.24
N THR A 76 -18.26 8.70 5.24
CA THR A 76 -18.02 9.00 3.81
C THR A 76 -17.47 10.40 3.51
N GLU A 77 -17.43 11.29 4.51
CA GLU A 77 -16.83 12.62 4.42
C GLU A 77 -15.32 12.68 4.66
N SER A 78 -14.68 11.58 5.12
CA SER A 78 -13.23 11.58 5.35
C SER A 78 -12.46 11.68 4.02
N TYR A 79 -11.30 12.34 4.03
CA TYR A 79 -10.47 12.52 2.82
C TYR A 79 -10.18 11.20 2.12
N TYR A 80 -9.78 10.16 2.87
CA TYR A 80 -9.46 8.86 2.30
C TYR A 80 -10.71 8.06 1.88
N ALA A 81 -11.86 8.24 2.54
CA ALA A 81 -13.12 7.64 2.12
C ALA A 81 -13.65 8.24 0.80
N GLN A 82 -13.30 9.49 0.50
CA GLN A 82 -13.67 10.17 -0.75
C GLN A 82 -12.73 9.86 -1.93
N LEU A 83 -11.58 9.23 -1.68
CA LEU A 83 -10.64 8.91 -2.75
C LEU A 83 -11.26 7.86 -3.69
N PRO A 84 -11.39 8.16 -5.00
CA PRO A 84 -11.97 7.21 -5.92
C PRO A 84 -11.04 6.02 -6.14
N TRP A 85 -11.60 4.82 -6.07
CA TRP A 85 -10.92 3.59 -6.51
C TRP A 85 -11.05 3.46 -8.03
N ARG A 86 -10.16 4.11 -8.77
CA ARG A 86 -10.22 4.19 -10.24
C ARG A 86 -8.83 4.09 -10.86
N PRO A 87 -8.69 3.49 -12.06
CA PRO A 87 -7.40 3.30 -12.68
C PRO A 87 -6.70 4.64 -12.93
N LEU A 88 -5.38 4.62 -12.93
CA LEU A 88 -4.58 5.76 -13.37
C LEU A 88 -4.79 5.95 -14.88
N ASN A 89 -5.20 7.15 -15.28
CA ASN A 89 -5.41 7.49 -16.69
C ASN A 89 -4.10 7.46 -17.48
N GLU A 90 -3.01 7.86 -16.84
CA GLU A 90 -1.66 7.89 -17.42
C GLU A 90 -0.72 7.14 -16.49
N GLN A 91 0.03 6.20 -17.05
CA GLN A 91 1.06 5.47 -16.32
C GLN A 91 2.38 6.23 -16.44
N PRO A 92 3.14 6.39 -15.35
CA PRO A 92 4.46 6.98 -15.41
C PRO A 92 5.40 6.12 -16.27
N THR A 93 6.27 6.78 -17.03
CA THR A 93 7.33 6.11 -17.79
C THR A 93 8.32 5.43 -16.84
N CYS A 94 8.84 4.26 -17.22
CA CYS A 94 9.88 3.58 -16.43
C CYS A 94 11.19 4.39 -16.46
N PRO A 95 11.71 4.84 -15.29
CA PRO A 95 12.98 5.55 -15.23
C PRO A 95 14.13 4.66 -15.70
N GLU A 96 15.13 5.24 -16.36
CA GLU A 96 16.30 4.51 -16.88
C GLU A 96 17.00 3.67 -15.80
N THR A 97 17.08 4.20 -14.58
CA THR A 97 17.69 3.56 -13.41
C THR A 97 16.99 2.28 -12.98
N LEU A 98 15.71 2.11 -13.33
CA LEU A 98 14.89 0.95 -12.94
C LEU A 98 14.58 -0.01 -14.09
N LYS A 99 15.02 0.29 -15.33
CA LYS A 99 14.78 -0.58 -16.49
C LYS A 99 15.30 -2.01 -16.32
N GLY A 100 16.42 -2.18 -15.62
CA GLY A 100 17.00 -3.50 -15.34
C GLY A 100 16.17 -4.38 -14.39
N VAL A 101 15.15 -3.80 -13.74
CA VAL A 101 14.25 -4.47 -12.79
C VAL A 101 12.78 -4.41 -13.24
N SER A 102 12.55 -4.00 -14.49
CA SER A 102 11.23 -3.71 -15.07
C SER A 102 10.32 -4.92 -15.24
N ASP A 103 10.87 -6.14 -15.20
CA ASP A 103 10.11 -7.39 -15.41
C ASP A 103 9.41 -7.89 -14.13
N LEU A 104 9.53 -7.16 -13.01
CA LEU A 104 8.84 -7.43 -11.74
C LEU A 104 7.35 -7.08 -11.74
#